data_AF-A0AAD1YEX2-F1
#
_entry.id   AF-A0AAD1YEX2-F1
#
_cell.length_a   1.000
_cell.length_b   1.000
_cell.length_c   1.000
_cell.angle_alpha   90.00
_cell.angle_beta   90.00
_cell.angle_gamma   90.00
#
_symmetry.space_group_name_H-M   'P 1'
#
loop_
_entity.id
_entity.type
_entity.pdbx_description
1 polymer ?
#
loop_
_entity_poly.entity_id
_entity_poly.type
_entity_poly.pdbx_seq_one_letter_code
_entity_poly.pdbx_strand_id
1 'polypeptide(L)'
;MLLYVINVLYDGLVNLNKVKNDIKIMEDAEYISRLGEVDKTHNTLEIHQKLLNVVERFNKYYISYNDIMDVLKKLLLNVHNQWIIDRYHETFYKYIFKDRIEIACLISRNLLAANELAISG
;
A
#
# COMPACT_ATOMS: atom_id res chain seq x y z
N MET A 1 -1.61 11.74 -7.03
CA MET A 1 -1.22 10.63 -6.13
C MET A 1 0.27 10.32 -6.22
N LEU A 2 0.83 10.11 -7.43
CA LEU A 2 2.27 9.88 -7.62
C LEU A 2 3.16 10.91 -6.90
N LEU A 3 2.98 12.22 -7.15
CA LEU A 3 3.74 13.27 -6.46
C LEU A 3 3.65 13.20 -4.92
N TYR A 4 2.50 12.80 -4.39
CA TYR A 4 2.33 12.63 -2.95
C TYR A 4 3.16 11.45 -2.43
N VAL A 5 3.14 10.30 -3.12
CA VAL A 5 3.97 9.13 -2.78
C VAL A 5 5.45 9.50 -2.85
N ILE A 6 5.89 10.19 -3.92
CA ILE A 6 7.27 10.65 -4.07
C ILE A 6 7.70 11.46 -2.84
N ASN A 7 6.90 12.44 -2.42
CA ASN A 7 7.22 13.27 -1.26
C ASN A 7 7.38 12.41 0.01
N VAL A 8 6.46 11.47 0.25
CA VAL A 8 6.55 10.57 1.42
C VAL A 8 7.83 9.72 1.38
N LEU A 9 8.22 9.21 0.21
CA LEU A 9 9.48 8.45 0.07
C LEU A 9 10.72 9.33 0.32
N TYR A 10 10.72 10.57 -0.18
CA TYR A 10 11.82 11.50 0.05
C TYR A 10 11.95 11.90 1.52
N ASP A 11 10.85 12.20 2.20
CA ASP A 11 10.83 12.61 3.60
C ASP A 11 11.45 11.53 4.50
N GLY A 12 11.12 10.25 4.24
CA GLY A 12 11.71 9.11 4.95
C GLY A 12 13.24 9.05 4.86
N LEU A 13 13.82 9.32 3.69
CA LEU A 13 15.28 9.32 3.50
C LEU A 13 15.97 10.55 4.10
N VAL A 14 15.34 11.73 4.00
CA VAL A 14 15.86 12.99 4.55
C VAL A 14 16.03 12.87 6.06
N ASN A 15 15.05 12.25 6.75
CA ASN A 15 15.08 12.05 8.20
C ASN A 15 16.27 11.19 8.67
N LEU A 16 16.95 10.48 7.77
CA LEU A 16 18.05 9.57 8.10
C LEU A 16 19.39 9.94 7.45
N ASN A 17 19.49 11.09 6.77
CA ASN A 17 20.69 11.50 6.03
C ASN A 17 21.23 10.40 5.09
N LYS A 18 20.35 9.61 4.47
CA LYS A 18 20.73 8.53 3.56
C LYS A 18 20.97 9.06 2.13
N VAL A 19 21.85 8.38 1.40
CA VAL A 19 22.12 8.68 -0.02
C VAL A 19 20.83 8.46 -0.84
N LYS A 20 20.45 9.48 -1.60
CA LYS A 20 19.26 9.44 -2.46
C LYS A 20 19.61 8.83 -3.81
N ASN A 21 18.71 7.98 -4.32
CA ASN A 21 18.73 7.52 -5.70
C ASN A 21 17.39 7.87 -6.33
N ASP A 22 17.35 9.04 -6.97
CA ASP A 22 16.12 9.65 -7.46
C ASP A 22 15.40 8.79 -8.50
N ILE A 23 16.16 8.05 -9.32
CA ILE A 23 15.60 7.10 -10.30
C ILE A 23 14.84 5.99 -9.59
N LYS A 24 15.48 5.34 -8.61
CA LYS A 24 14.86 4.23 -7.87
C LYS A 24 13.67 4.69 -7.02
N ILE A 25 13.76 5.89 -6.44
CA ILE A 25 12.63 6.52 -5.72
C ILE A 25 11.45 6.71 -6.67
N MET A 26 11.69 7.23 -7.88
CA MET A 26 10.64 7.43 -8.87
C MET A 26 10.00 6.10 -9.28
N GLU A 27 10.79 5.07 -9.58
CA GLU A 27 10.30 3.74 -9.95
C GLU A 27 9.44 3.11 -8.84
N ASP A 28 9.92 3.13 -7.59
CA ASP A 28 9.17 2.61 -6.45
C ASP A 28 7.90 3.44 -6.20
N ALA A 29 7.97 4.77 -6.34
CA ALA A 29 6.81 5.64 -6.19
C ALA A 29 5.75 5.40 -7.27
N GLU A 30 6.16 5.18 -8.52
CA GLU A 30 5.25 4.80 -9.60
C GLU A 30 4.54 3.48 -9.28
N TYR A 31 5.32 2.46 -8.92
CA TYR A 31 4.80 1.14 -8.55
C TYR A 31 3.78 1.21 -7.40
N ILE A 32 4.13 1.93 -6.33
CA ILE A 32 3.26 2.16 -5.17
C ILE A 32 2.00 2.93 -5.60
N SER A 33 2.14 4.00 -6.39
CA SER A 33 1.01 4.84 -6.81
C SER A 33 -0.01 4.09 -7.67
N ARG A 34 0.43 3.01 -8.33
CA ARG A 34 -0.40 2.09 -9.12
C ARG A 34 -0.81 0.85 -8.33
N LEU A 35 -0.64 0.84 -7.00
CA LEU A 35 -0.97 -0.28 -6.11
C LEU A 35 -0.38 -1.62 -6.58
N GLY A 36 0.87 -1.60 -7.04
CA GLY A 36 1.57 -2.81 -7.50
C GLY A 36 1.04 -3.35 -8.83
N GLU A 37 0.46 -2.46 -9.65
CA GLU A 37 -0.09 -2.76 -10.96
C GLU A 37 -1.18 -3.85 -10.87
N VAL A 38 -2.03 -3.69 -9.86
CA VAL A 38 -3.22 -4.50 -9.67
C VAL A 38 -4.27 -4.09 -10.70
N ASP A 39 -4.89 -5.08 -11.33
CA ASP A 39 -6.01 -4.89 -12.26
C ASP A 39 -7.14 -5.90 -12.01
N LYS A 40 -8.28 -5.70 -12.68
CA LYS A 40 -9.52 -6.45 -12.45
C LYS A 40 -9.46 -7.93 -12.84
N THR A 41 -8.47 -8.34 -13.64
CA THR A 41 -8.27 -9.74 -14.06
C THR A 41 -7.67 -10.58 -12.95
N HIS A 42 -6.97 -9.94 -12.00
CA HIS A 42 -6.37 -10.62 -10.87
C HIS A 42 -7.43 -11.17 -9.91
N ASN A 43 -7.14 -12.34 -9.35
CA ASN A 43 -7.91 -12.88 -8.24
C ASN A 43 -7.51 -12.23 -6.90
N THR A 44 -8.30 -12.44 -5.85
CA THR A 44 -8.09 -11.75 -4.55
C THR A 44 -6.73 -12.07 -3.93
N LEU A 45 -6.19 -13.27 -4.13
CA LEU A 45 -4.87 -13.66 -3.61
C LEU A 45 -3.74 -12.95 -4.35
N GLU A 46 -3.80 -12.87 -5.68
CA GLU A 46 -2.83 -12.13 -6.50
C GLU A 46 -2.83 -10.64 -6.16
N ILE A 47 -4.02 -10.07 -5.95
CA ILE A 47 -4.17 -8.69 -5.47
C ILE A 47 -3.47 -8.54 -4.13
N HIS A 48 -3.72 -9.45 -3.18
CA HIS A 48 -3.08 -9.41 -1.87
C HIS A 48 -1.56 -9.43 -1.96
N GLN A 49 -1.00 -10.33 -2.77
CA GLN A 49 0.45 -10.42 -2.95
C GLN A 49 1.04 -9.15 -3.57
N LYS A 50 0.39 -8.57 -4.59
CA LYS A 50 0.83 -7.31 -5.19
C LYS A 50 0.79 -6.16 -4.19
N LEU A 51 -0.23 -6.10 -3.35
CA LEU A 51 -0.32 -5.10 -2.28
C LEU A 51 0.73 -5.32 -1.18
N LEU A 52 1.13 -6.57 -0.89
CA LEU A 52 2.27 -6.84 0.00
C LEU A 52 3.57 -6.30 -0.59
N ASN A 53 3.81 -6.52 -1.89
CA ASN A 53 4.99 -5.98 -2.57
C ASN A 53 5.03 -4.44 -2.51
N VAL A 54 3.87 -3.76 -2.52
CA VAL A 54 3.79 -2.31 -2.30
C VAL A 54 4.29 -1.94 -0.90
N VAL A 55 3.88 -2.67 0.13
CA VAL A 55 4.37 -2.47 1.51
C VAL A 55 5.88 -2.68 1.59
N GLU A 56 6.39 -3.75 0.96
CA GLU A 56 7.83 -4.01 0.91
C GLU A 56 8.63 -2.87 0.28
N ARG A 57 8.07 -2.18 -0.72
CA ARG A 57 8.72 -1.00 -1.32
C ARG A 57 8.88 0.14 -0.32
N PHE A 58 7.88 0.39 0.53
CA PHE A 58 7.97 1.43 1.55
C PHE A 58 9.08 1.16 2.58
N ASN A 59 9.34 -0.10 2.93
CA ASN A 59 10.34 -0.48 3.92
C ASN A 59 11.76 -0.03 3.55
N LYS A 60 12.05 0.16 2.26
CA LYS A 60 13.34 0.68 1.77
C LYS A 60 13.60 2.14 2.18
N TYR A 61 12.54 2.88 2.51
CA TYR A 61 12.56 4.33 2.71
C TYR A 61 12.32 4.72 4.17
N TYR A 62 12.30 3.76 5.09
CA TYR A 62 12.19 3.98 6.55
C TYR A 62 10.98 4.84 6.95
N ILE A 63 9.89 4.68 6.21
CA ILE A 63 8.65 5.40 6.47
C ILE A 63 7.97 4.78 7.68
N SER A 64 7.34 5.62 8.51
CA SER A 64 6.64 5.14 9.69
C SER A 64 5.43 4.28 9.30
N TYR A 65 5.09 3.30 10.15
CA TYR A 65 3.90 2.47 9.98
C TYR A 65 2.64 3.32 9.70
N ASN A 66 2.47 4.41 10.44
CA ASN A 66 1.31 5.30 10.32
C ASN A 66 1.28 6.03 8.97
N ASP A 67 2.42 6.47 8.46
CA ASP A 67 2.50 7.13 7.16
C ASP A 67 2.22 6.15 6.01
N ILE A 68 2.76 4.92 6.09
CA ILE A 68 2.45 3.86 5.10
C ILE A 68 0.95 3.56 5.11
N MET A 69 0.39 3.38 6.31
CA MET A 69 -1.03 3.14 6.53
C MET A 69 -1.91 4.25 5.89
N ASP A 70 -1.55 5.52 6.09
CA ASP A 70 -2.28 6.65 5.53
C ASP A 70 -2.18 6.73 4.01
N VAL A 71 -1.00 6.44 3.44
CA VAL A 71 -0.82 6.38 1.98
C VAL A 71 -1.64 5.25 1.38
N LEU A 72 -1.58 4.04 1.95
CA LEU A 72 -2.34 2.88 1.48
C LEU A 72 -3.85 3.15 1.51
N LYS A 73 -4.35 3.73 2.61
CA LYS A 73 -5.76 4.12 2.71
C LYS A 73 -6.17 5.10 1.61
N LYS A 74 -5.38 6.15 1.39
CA LYS A 74 -5.64 7.14 0.33
C LYS A 74 -5.63 6.51 -1.06
N LEU A 75 -4.73 5.55 -1.31
CA LEU A 75 -4.67 4.81 -2.56
C LEU A 75 -5.89 3.91 -2.74
N LEU A 76 -6.27 3.13 -1.73
CA LEU A 76 -7.41 2.21 -1.79
C LEU A 76 -8.75 2.94 -1.92
N LEU A 77 -8.91 4.06 -1.21
CA LEU A 77 -10.13 4.88 -1.23
C LEU A 77 -10.24 5.76 -2.48
N ASN A 78 -9.21 5.79 -3.33
CA ASN A 78 -9.30 6.47 -4.62
C ASN A 78 -10.43 5.86 -5.46
N VAL A 79 -11.23 6.70 -6.13
CA VAL A 79 -12.37 6.26 -6.94
C VAL A 79 -11.99 5.19 -7.99
N HIS A 80 -10.80 5.27 -8.56
CA HIS A 80 -10.32 4.31 -9.56
C HIS A 80 -9.98 2.93 -8.97
N ASN A 81 -9.78 2.86 -7.65
CA ASN A 81 -9.35 1.67 -6.93
C ASN A 81 -10.44 1.05 -6.05
N GLN A 82 -11.64 1.66 -6.01
CA GLN A 82 -12.75 1.18 -5.16
C GLN A 82 -13.13 -0.27 -5.43
N TRP A 83 -12.96 -0.75 -6.65
CA TRP A 83 -13.22 -2.14 -7.01
C TRP A 83 -12.35 -3.14 -6.23
N ILE A 84 -11.16 -2.73 -5.75
CA ILE A 84 -10.29 -3.55 -4.89
C ILE A 84 -10.97 -3.75 -3.53
N ILE A 85 -11.51 -2.67 -2.96
CA ILE A 85 -12.26 -2.72 -1.68
C ILE A 85 -13.48 -3.62 -1.85
N ASP A 86 -14.23 -3.47 -2.95
CA ASP A 86 -15.40 -4.29 -3.23
C ASP A 86 -15.03 -5.78 -3.35
N ARG A 87 -13.91 -6.11 -4.02
CA ARG A 87 -13.41 -7.49 -4.13
C ARG A 87 -13.05 -8.11 -2.78
N TYR A 88 -12.36 -7.36 -1.92
CA TYR A 88 -12.07 -7.79 -0.54
C TYR A 88 -13.34 -7.93 0.29
N HIS A 89 -14.28 -7.01 0.12
CA HIS A 89 -15.56 -7.06 0.81
C HIS A 89 -16.30 -8.35 0.51
N GLU A 90 -16.47 -8.66 -0.78
CA GLU A 90 -17.14 -9.88 -1.24
C GLU A 90 -16.43 -11.15 -0.77
N THR A 91 -15.09 -11.16 -0.77
CA THR A 91 -14.30 -12.34 -0.43
C THR A 91 -14.23 -12.60 1.07
N PHE A 92 -14.01 -11.58 1.89
CA PHE A 92 -13.63 -11.74 3.30
C PHE A 92 -14.56 -11.05 4.31
N TYR A 93 -15.25 -9.98 3.91
CA TYR A 93 -15.88 -9.06 4.86
C TYR A 93 -17.40 -8.93 4.69
N LYS A 94 -17.99 -9.72 3.78
CA LYS A 94 -19.39 -9.63 3.32
C LYS A 94 -20.42 -9.57 4.46
N TYR A 95 -20.12 -10.13 5.62
CA TYR A 95 -21.03 -10.22 6.76
C TYR A 95 -20.66 -9.31 7.94
N ILE A 96 -19.57 -8.56 7.85
CA ILE A 96 -18.95 -7.89 9.01
C ILE A 96 -18.92 -6.36 8.83
N PHE A 97 -18.76 -5.87 7.61
CA PHE A 97 -18.55 -4.44 7.36
C PHE A 97 -19.50 -3.88 6.31
N LYS A 98 -19.88 -2.61 6.46
CA LYS A 98 -20.66 -1.87 5.45
C LYS A 98 -19.94 -0.62 4.94
N ASP A 99 -18.93 -0.14 5.67
CA ASP A 99 -18.19 1.06 5.31
C ASP A 99 -16.87 0.71 4.59
N ARG A 100 -16.65 1.38 3.45
CA ARG A 100 -15.43 1.25 2.64
C ARG A 100 -14.20 1.77 3.37
N ILE A 101 -14.35 2.78 4.23
CA ILE A 101 -13.23 3.31 5.02
C ILE A 101 -12.73 2.25 5.99
N GLU A 102 -13.63 1.58 6.71
CA GLU A 102 -13.29 0.49 7.63
C GLU A 102 -12.60 -0.66 6.91
N ILE A 103 -13.11 -1.07 5.74
CA ILE A 103 -12.51 -2.13 4.93
C ILE A 103 -11.12 -1.73 4.46
N ALA A 104 -10.93 -0.50 3.96
CA ALA A 104 -9.61 0.00 3.57
C ALA A 104 -8.64 0.01 4.77
N CYS A 105 -9.09 0.41 5.96
CA CYS A 105 -8.29 0.34 7.18
C CYS A 105 -7.84 -1.10 7.46
N LEU A 106 -8.74 -2.07 7.36
CA LEU A 106 -8.46 -3.47 7.64
C LEU A 106 -7.49 -4.08 6.64
N ILE A 107 -7.69 -3.81 5.35
CA ILE A 107 -6.77 -4.25 4.30
C ILE A 107 -5.37 -3.72 4.60
N SER A 108 -5.23 -2.41 4.84
CA SER A 108 -3.92 -1.80 5.12
C SER A 108 -3.27 -2.36 6.39
N ARG A 109 -4.02 -2.56 7.48
CA ARG A 109 -3.50 -3.17 8.72
C ARG A 109 -3.00 -4.60 8.48
N ASN A 110 -3.80 -5.40 7.78
CA ASN A 110 -3.46 -6.80 7.51
C ASN A 110 -2.21 -6.93 6.64
N LEU A 111 -2.06 -6.07 5.62
CA LEU A 111 -0.87 -6.02 4.79
C LEU A 111 0.38 -5.66 5.60
N LEU A 112 0.28 -4.64 6.47
CA LEU A 112 1.39 -4.24 7.32
C LEU A 112 1.78 -5.33 8.33
N ALA A 113 0.80 -5.93 9.00
CA ALA A 113 1.04 -7.02 9.94
C ALA A 113 1.67 -8.26 9.26
N ALA A 114 1.19 -8.63 8.07
CA ALA A 114 1.75 -9.75 7.31
C ALA A 114 3.21 -9.48 6.89
N ASN A 115 3.52 -8.24 6.47
CA ASN A 115 4.88 -7.85 6.14
C ASN A 115 5.81 -7.83 7.38
N GLU A 116 5.33 -7.37 8.54
CA GLU A 116 6.09 -7.43 9.79
C GLU A 116 6.45 -8.87 10.18
N LEU A 117 5.48 -9.79 10.08
CA LEU A 117 5.71 -11.21 10.34
C LEU A 117 6.78 -11.79 9.40
N ALA A 118 6.72 -11.44 8.11
CA ALA A 118 7.68 -11.89 7.10
C ALA A 118 9.11 -11.37 7.33
N ILE A 119 9.29 -10.21 7.97
CA ILE A 119 10.61 -9.66 8.31
C ILE A 119 11.15 -10.30 9.60
N SER A 120 10.27 -10.74 10.50
CA SER A 120 10.64 -11.27 11.82
C SER A 120 10.97 -12.77 11.88
N GLY A 121 10.66 -13.53 10.81
CA GLY A 121 10.91 -14.97 10.70
C GLY A 121 12.16 -15.28 9.89
#